data_AF-A0A955DU89-F1
#
_entry.id   AF-A0A955DU89-F1
#
_cell.length_a   1.000
_cell.length_b   1.000
_cell.length_c   1.000
_cell.angle_alpha   90.00
_cell.angle_beta   90.00
_cell.angle_gamma   90.00
#
_symmetry.space_group_name_H-M   'P 1'
#
loop_
_entity.id
_entity.type
_entity.pdbx_description
1 polymer ?
#
loop_
_entity_poly.entity_id
_entity_poly.type
_entity_poly.pdbx_seq_one_letter_code
_entity_poly.pdbx_strand_id
1 'polypeptide(L)'
;GEQATIEVEPGHTVVMYTDGIVEAFDPGRRMFGVDGLDQALRGCTGHPECVIESVNKGLFDHTGTRRRDDDQTMVVIQRTE
;
A
#
# COMPACT_ATOMS: atom_id res chain seq x y z
N GLY A 1 -0.53 15.10 -19.92
CA GLY A 1 -0.16 14.35 -18.72
C GLY A 1 1.24 14.76 -18.34
N GLU A 2 1.46 15.05 -17.07
CA GLU A 2 2.79 15.26 -16.54
C GLU A 2 3.56 13.93 -16.56
N GLN A 3 4.86 13.98 -16.81
CA GLN A 3 5.73 12.80 -16.82
C GLN A 3 6.87 13.04 -15.85
N ALA A 4 7.22 12.02 -15.09
CA ALA A 4 8.36 12.02 -14.19
C ALA A 4 9.18 10.75 -14.42
N THR A 5 10.48 10.83 -14.17
CA THR A 5 11.40 9.69 -14.22
C THR A 5 12.15 9.63 -12.90
N ILE A 6 12.30 8.43 -12.36
CA ILE A 6 13.06 8.16 -11.14
C ILE A 6 14.00 6.98 -11.38
N GLU A 7 15.22 7.08 -10.86
CA GLU A 7 16.17 5.98 -10.84
C GLU A 7 15.86 5.06 -9.65
N VAL A 8 15.65 3.77 -9.92
CA VAL A 8 15.35 2.76 -8.90
C VAL A 8 16.60 1.94 -8.69
N GLU A 9 17.26 2.06 -7.55
CA GLU A 9 18.50 1.33 -7.21
C GLU A 9 18.25 -0.13 -6.80
N PRO A 10 19.26 -1.02 -6.87
CA PRO A 10 19.14 -2.36 -6.30
C PRO A 10 18.71 -2.31 -4.83
N GLY A 11 17.75 -3.16 -4.46
CA GLY A 11 17.13 -3.18 -3.14
C GLY A 11 15.96 -2.19 -2.98
N HIS A 12 15.75 -1.24 -3.88
CA HIS A 12 14.57 -0.37 -3.84
C HIS A 12 13.31 -1.09 -4.29
N THR A 13 12.20 -0.72 -3.66
CA THR A 13 10.86 -1.22 -3.99
C THR A 13 9.95 -0.07 -4.39
N VAL A 14 9.27 -0.24 -5.52
CA VAL A 14 8.23 0.65 -6.01
C VAL A 14 6.87 0.04 -5.71
N VAL A 15 6.01 0.81 -5.06
CA VAL A 15 4.62 0.44 -4.74
C VAL A 15 3.70 1.40 -5.47
N MET A 16 2.85 0.86 -6.34
CA MET A 16 1.79 1.59 -7.03
C MET A 16 0.45 1.07 -6.56
N TYR A 17 -0.52 1.96 -6.38
CA TYR A 17 -1.83 1.61 -5.84
C TYR A 17 -2.94 2.48 -6.44
N THR A 18 -4.17 1.97 -6.41
CA THR A 18 -5.38 2.75 -6.68
C THR A 18 -5.86 3.46 -5.40
N ASP A 19 -6.61 4.54 -5.57
CA ASP A 19 -7.23 5.32 -4.48
C ASP A 19 -8.01 4.46 -3.48
N GLY A 20 -8.67 3.39 -3.92
CA GLY A 20 -9.37 2.43 -3.04
C GLY A 20 -8.51 1.86 -1.89
N ILE A 21 -7.17 1.90 -1.97
CA ILE A 21 -6.28 1.57 -0.84
C ILE A 21 -6.33 2.66 0.24
N VAL A 22 -6.08 3.92 -0.13
CA VAL A 22 -5.98 5.03 0.83
C VAL A 22 -7.35 5.55 1.25
N GLU A 23 -8.38 5.38 0.42
CA GLU A 23 -9.78 5.75 0.72
C GLU A 23 -10.55 4.65 1.47
N ALA A 24 -9.88 3.61 1.95
CA ALA A 24 -10.52 2.60 2.79
C ALA A 24 -10.94 3.20 4.15
N PHE A 25 -12.22 3.07 4.51
CA PHE A 25 -12.78 3.69 5.72
C PHE A 25 -12.85 2.72 6.90
N ASP A 26 -12.53 3.22 8.09
CA ASP A 26 -12.88 2.58 9.35
C ASP A 26 -14.38 2.81 9.70
N PRO A 27 -14.93 2.14 10.74
CA PRO A 27 -16.31 2.36 11.16
C PRO A 27 -16.63 3.79 11.60
N GLY A 28 -15.61 4.58 11.97
CA GLY A 28 -15.71 6.00 12.31
C GLY A 28 -15.62 6.92 11.09
N ARG A 29 -15.63 6.37 9.86
CA ARG A 29 -15.46 7.08 8.60
C ARG A 29 -14.12 7.84 8.47
N ARG A 30 -13.06 7.35 9.11
CA ARG A 30 -11.70 7.84 8.86
C ARG A 30 -11.05 7.01 7.77
N MET A 31 -10.44 7.68 6.80
CA MET A 31 -9.67 7.03 5.75
C MET A 31 -8.41 6.40 6.32
N PHE A 32 -7.95 5.31 5.69
CA PHE A 32 -6.65 4.72 5.96
C PHE A 32 -5.54 5.73 5.66
N GLY A 33 -5.69 6.46 4.54
CA GLY A 33 -4.83 7.55 4.14
C GLY A 33 -3.41 7.11 3.76
N VAL A 34 -2.62 8.07 3.30
CA VAL A 34 -1.20 7.85 2.99
C VAL A 34 -0.42 7.49 4.26
N ASP A 35 -0.77 8.08 5.41
CA ASP A 35 -0.12 7.80 6.69
C ASP A 35 -0.27 6.33 7.12
N GLY A 36 -1.47 5.75 6.94
CA GLY A 36 -1.71 4.33 7.22
C GLY A 36 -0.91 3.43 6.28
N LEU A 37 -0.85 3.79 5.00
CA LEU A 37 -0.03 3.08 4.02
C LEU A 37 1.45 3.14 4.38
N ASP A 38 1.99 4.32 4.70
CA ASP A 38 3.38 4.52 5.12
C ASP A 38 3.72 3.70 6.36
N GLN A 39 2.82 3.65 7.35
CA GLN A 39 3.01 2.84 8.55
C GLN A 39 3.07 1.34 8.19
N ALA A 40 2.19 0.87 7.32
CA ALA A 40 2.20 -0.52 6.86
C ALA A 40 3.48 -0.87 6.08
N LEU A 41 3.96 0.03 5.22
CA LEU A 41 5.19 -0.17 4.45
C LEU A 41 6.43 -0.26 5.36
N ARG A 42 6.48 0.51 6.46
CA ARG A 42 7.58 0.44 7.44
C ARG A 42 7.61 -0.86 8.25
N GLY A 43 6.49 -1.60 8.30
CA GLY A 43 6.41 -2.91 8.97
C GLY A 43 7.01 -4.07 8.16
N CYS A 44 7.57 -3.80 6.99
CA CYS A 44 7.98 -4.78 5.99
C CYS A 44 9.45 -4.58 5.56
N THR A 45 10.08 -5.64 5.04
CA THR A 45 11.46 -5.62 4.50
C THR A 45 11.60 -4.98 3.12
N GLY A 46 10.49 -4.56 2.51
CA GLY A 46 10.42 -4.10 1.12
C GLY A 46 10.23 -5.23 0.09
N HIS A 47 10.33 -6.50 0.47
CA HIS A 47 10.06 -7.61 -0.45
C HIS A 47 8.59 -7.60 -0.91
N PRO A 48 8.26 -7.83 -2.20
CA PRO A 48 6.91 -7.64 -2.73
C PRO A 48 5.80 -8.36 -1.95
N GLU A 49 6.02 -9.62 -1.60
CA GLU A 49 5.06 -10.42 -0.83
C GLU A 49 4.84 -9.82 0.58
N CYS A 50 5.92 -9.46 1.27
CA CYS A 50 5.84 -8.84 2.59
C CYS A 50 5.13 -7.48 2.55
N VAL A 51 5.31 -6.69 1.48
CA VAL A 51 4.58 -5.43 1.28
C VAL A 51 3.08 -5.68 1.15
N ILE A 52 2.69 -6.60 0.27
CA ILE A 52 1.28 -6.92 0.02
C ILE A 52 0.62 -7.45 1.30
N GLU A 53 1.29 -8.33 2.03
CA GLU A 53 0.78 -8.86 3.31
C GLU A 53 0.65 -7.79 4.38
N SER A 54 1.69 -6.96 4.56
CA SER A 54 1.70 -5.90 5.57
C SER A 54 0.59 -4.87 5.31
N VAL A 55 0.41 -4.45 4.07
CA VAL A 55 -0.64 -3.48 3.71
C VAL A 55 -2.03 -4.10 3.84
N ASN A 56 -2.23 -5.36 3.42
CA ASN A 56 -3.51 -6.04 3.63
C ASN A 56 -3.86 -6.20 5.11
N LYS A 57 -2.85 -6.49 5.95
CA LYS A 57 -3.01 -6.54 7.40
C LYS A 57 -3.38 -5.16 7.96
N GLY A 58 -2.66 -4.11 7.57
CA GLY A 58 -2.95 -2.73 7.99
C GLY A 58 -4.37 -2.29 7.62
N LEU A 59 -4.81 -2.61 6.40
CA LEU A 59 -6.18 -2.35 5.95
C LEU A 59 -7.20 -3.12 6.80
N PHE A 60 -6.96 -4.40 7.08
CA PHE A 60 -7.88 -5.18 7.92
C PHE A 60 -7.93 -4.67 9.35
N ASP A 61 -6.79 -4.32 9.94
CA ASP A 61 -6.70 -3.77 11.29
C ASP A 61 -7.40 -2.39 11.37
N HIS A 62 -7.37 -1.60 10.29
CA HIS A 62 -8.03 -0.30 10.19
C HIS A 62 -9.54 -0.41 9.97
N THR A 63 -9.98 -1.20 8.98
CA THR A 63 -11.41 -1.30 8.61
C THR A 63 -12.19 -2.25 9.51
N GLY A 64 -11.51 -3.19 10.17
CA GLY A 64 -12.12 -4.29 10.93
C GLY A 64 -12.82 -5.33 10.06
N THR A 65 -12.65 -5.30 8.74
CA THR A 65 -13.35 -6.18 7.79
C THR A 65 -12.54 -6.45 6.53
N ARG A 66 -12.80 -7.59 5.89
CA ARG A 66 -12.27 -7.90 4.56
C ARG A 66 -13.17 -7.39 3.42
N ARG A 67 -14.37 -6.90 3.74
CA ARG A 67 -15.24 -6.29 2.74
C ARG A 67 -14.58 -5.00 2.25
N ARG A 68 -14.49 -4.83 0.95
CA ARG A 68 -13.98 -3.62 0.30
C ARG A 68 -15.17 -2.81 -0.18
N ASP A 69 -15.14 -1.50 0.07
CA ASP A 69 -16.17 -0.57 -0.42
C ASP A 69 -15.84 -0.03 -1.82
N ASP A 70 -14.60 -0.21 -2.29
CA ASP A 70 -14.11 0.10 -3.63
C ASP A 70 -13.06 -0.92 -4.10
N ASP A 71 -12.69 -0.88 -5.38
CA ASP A 71 -11.68 -1.73 -5.98
C ASP A 71 -10.28 -1.37 -5.47
N GLN A 72 -9.61 -2.37 -4.88
CA GLN A 72 -8.27 -2.22 -4.31
C GLN A 72 -7.25 -2.94 -5.18
N THR A 73 -6.38 -2.17 -5.84
CA THR A 73 -5.29 -2.72 -6.65
C THR A 73 -3.95 -2.22 -6.13
N MET A 74 -2.96 -3.11 -6.09
CA MET A 74 -1.58 -2.79 -5.72
C MET A 74 -0.63 -3.57 -6.61
N VAL A 75 0.42 -2.89 -7.08
CA VAL A 75 1.51 -3.48 -7.83
C VAL A 75 2.80 -3.16 -7.10
N VAL A 76 3.57 -4.20 -6.78
CA VAL A 76 4.83 -4.08 -6.07
C VAL A 76 5.96 -4.65 -6.91
N ILE A 77 6.97 -3.83 -7.17
CA ILE A 77 8.14 -4.20 -7.96
C ILE A 77 9.37 -3.92 -7.10
N GLN A 78 10.21 -4.92 -6.88
CA GLN A 78 11.51 -4.74 -6.26
C GLN A 78 12.60 -4.93 -7.31
N ARG A 79 13.54 -3.99 -7.38
CA ARG A 79 14.77 -4.20 -8.15
C ARG A 79 15.69 -5.06 -7.30
N THR A 80 15.90 -6.30 -7.70
CA THR A 80 16.91 -7.16 -7.09
C THR A 80 18.32 -6.72 -7.49
N GLU A 81 19.33 -7.29 -6.86
CA GLU A 81 20.72 -7.16 -7.32
C GLU A 81 20.91 -7.59 -8.78
#